data_AF-A0A1C0VEU8-F1
#
_entry.id   AF-A0A1C0VEU8-F1
#
_cell.length_a   1.000
_cell.length_b   1.000
_cell.length_c   1.000
_cell.angle_alpha   90.00
_cell.angle_beta   90.00
_cell.angle_gamma   90.00
#
_symmetry.space_group_name_H-M   'P 1'
#
loop_
_entity.id
_entity.type
_entity.pdbx_description
1 polymer ?
#
loop_
_entity_poly.entity_id
_entity_poly.type
_entity_poly.pdbx_seq_one_letter_code
_entity_poly.pdbx_strand_id
1 'polypeptide(L)' 'MSKKWTWYIKAQAGVLLFPLGLCLFGEAVTRRINGDSWFWWGTIALAVINAGVGLMIESGLIGGFPRDQKPNE' A
#
# COMPACT_ATOMS: atom_id res chain seq x y z
N MET A 1 -0.69 -2.39 -22.85
CA MET A 1 -0.46 -3.06 -21.54
C MET A 1 -1.80 -3.40 -20.93
N SER A 2 -2.08 -4.67 -20.67
CA SER A 2 -3.40 -5.17 -20.27
C SER A 2 -3.88 -4.51 -18.98
N LYS A 3 -5.07 -3.89 -18.97
CA LYS A 3 -5.67 -3.23 -17.79
C LYS A 3 -5.70 -4.14 -16.55
N LYS A 4 -5.83 -5.47 -16.77
CA LYS A 4 -5.74 -6.52 -15.75
C LYS A 4 -4.41 -6.53 -15.00
N TRP A 5 -3.30 -6.30 -15.70
CA TRP A 5 -1.95 -6.28 -15.12
C TRP A 5 -1.72 -5.06 -14.23
N THR A 6 -2.13 -3.87 -14.68
CA THR A 6 -2.04 -2.65 -13.87
C THR A 6 -2.85 -2.78 -12.58
N TRP A 7 -4.02 -3.40 -12.65
CA TRP A 7 -4.86 -3.68 -11.49
C TRP A 7 -4.18 -4.65 -10.51
N TYR A 8 -3.63 -5.74 -11.04
CA TYR A 8 -2.95 -6.76 -10.23
C TYR A 8 -1.72 -6.20 -9.52
N ILE A 9 -0.91 -5.41 -10.22
CA ILE A 9 0.26 -4.73 -9.64
C ILE A 9 -0.18 -3.75 -8.55
N LYS A 10 -1.28 -3.02 -8.74
CA LYS A 10 -1.76 -2.06 -7.74
C LYS A 10 -2.28 -2.75 -6.48
N ALA A 11 -2.98 -3.87 -6.63
CA ALA A 11 -3.43 -4.70 -5.52
C ALA A 11 -2.26 -5.29 -4.73
N GLN A 12 -1.28 -5.88 -5.43
CA GLN A 12 -0.08 -6.42 -4.79
C GLN A 12 0.76 -5.33 -4.12
N ALA A 13 0.89 -4.16 -4.76
CA ALA A 13 1.63 -3.03 -4.20
C ALA A 13 1.00 -2.56 -2.89
N GLY A 14 -0.33 -2.43 -2.80
CA GLY A 14 -1.00 -2.05 -1.55
C GLY A 14 -0.79 -3.07 -0.42
N VAL A 15 -0.93 -4.37 -0.73
CA VAL A 15 -0.71 -5.46 0.23
C VAL A 15 0.73 -5.53 0.72
N LEU A 16 1.72 -5.16 -0.10
CA LEU A 16 3.12 -5.13 0.32
C LEU A 16 3.52 -3.84 1.02
N LEU A 17 3.04 -2.67 0.56
CA LEU A 17 3.38 -1.37 1.14
C LEU A 17 2.85 -1.22 2.57
N PHE A 18 1.67 -1.77 2.85
CA PHE A 18 1.07 -1.68 4.18
C PHE A 18 1.91 -2.30 5.30
N PRO A 19 2.30 -3.59 5.24
CA PRO A 19 3.18 -4.20 6.24
C PRO A 19 4.59 -3.59 6.25
N LEU A 20 5.09 -3.11 5.10
CA LEU A 20 6.37 -2.42 5.02
C LEU A 20 6.33 -1.08 5.80
N GLY A 21 5.23 -0.33 5.68
CA GLY A 21 4.98 0.88 6.48
C GLY A 21 4.88 0.59 7.98
N LEU A 22 4.24 -0.51 8.38
CA LEU A 22 4.19 -0.94 9.79
C LEU A 22 5.57 -1.32 10.33
N CYS A 23 6.42 -1.95 9.51
CA CYS A 23 7.79 -2.29 9.90
C CYS A 23 8.64 -1.04 10.13
N LEU A 24 8.55 -0.07 9.21
CA LEU A 24 9.20 1.24 9.36
C LEU A 24 8.68 2.01 10.57
N PHE A 25 7.39 1.89 10.88
CA PHE A 25 6.80 2.48 12.07
C PHE A 25 7.38 1.84 13.35
N GLY A 26 7.53 0.51 13.38
CA GLY A 26 8.17 -0.20 14.49
C GLY A 26 9.62 0.24 14.72
N GLU A 27 10.41 0.34 13.65
CA GLU A 27 11.78 0.87 13.72
C GLU A 27 11.82 2.31 14.23
N ALA A 28 10.88 3.14 13.78
CA ALA A 28 10.73 4.48 14.31
C ALA A 28 10.45 4.43 15.83
N VAL A 29 9.47 3.62 16.29
CA VAL A 29 9.10 3.53 17.72
C VAL A 29 10.31 3.11 18.55
N THR A 30 11.09 2.13 18.09
CA THR A 30 12.32 1.71 18.75
C THR A 30 13.33 2.86 18.86
N ARG A 31 13.53 3.63 17.79
CA ARG A 31 14.40 4.82 17.80
C ARG A 31 13.90 5.92 18.74
N ARG A 32 12.58 6.09 18.88
CA ARG A 32 11.97 7.00 19.85
C ARG A 32 12.35 6.63 21.28
N ILE A 33 12.28 5.34 21.60
CA ILE A 33 12.58 4.81 22.92
C ILE A 33 14.09 4.96 23.21
N ASN A 34 14.93 4.84 22.18
CA ASN A 34 16.38 5.03 22.29
C ASN A 34 16.83 6.50 22.32
N GLY A 35 15.91 7.47 22.25
CA GLY A 35 16.23 8.91 22.31
C GLY A 35 16.77 9.51 21.00
N ASP A 36 16.68 8.77 19.89
CA ASP A 36 17.14 9.19 18.57
C ASP A 36 16.03 9.92 17.79
N SER A 37 16.36 10.49 16.63
CA SER A 37 15.43 11.28 15.80
C SER A 37 14.34 10.41 15.14
N TRP A 38 13.30 10.07 15.93
CA TRP A 38 12.17 9.22 15.54
C TRP A 38 11.18 9.90 14.60
N PHE A 39 11.05 11.23 14.70
CA PHE A 39 9.94 11.97 14.11
C PHE A 39 9.88 11.78 12.60
N TRP A 40 11.01 11.94 11.91
CA TRP A 40 11.10 11.79 10.46
C TRP A 40 10.79 10.36 9.99
N TRP A 41 11.32 9.36 10.70
CA TRP A 41 11.04 7.95 10.39
C TRP A 41 9.57 7.59 10.63
N GLY A 42 8.96 8.13 11.69
CA GLY A 42 7.54 7.97 11.98
C GLY A 42 6.65 8.64 10.93
N THR A 43 7.00 9.85 10.49
CA THR A 43 6.25 10.56 9.42
C THR A 43 6.31 9.81 8.10
N ILE A 44 7.49 9.32 7.70
CA ILE A 44 7.65 8.52 6.48
C ILE A 44 6.85 7.22 6.60
N ALA A 45 6.90 6.55 7.75
CA ALA A 45 6.12 5.33 7.98
C ALA A 45 4.61 5.57 7.84
N LEU A 46 4.08 6.65 8.43
CA LEU A 46 2.67 7.01 8.32
C LEU A 46 2.27 7.36 6.87
N ALA A 47 3.13 8.05 6.12
CA ALA A 47 2.90 8.34 4.71
C ALA A 47 2.84 7.04 3.88
N VAL A 48 3.75 6.08 4.13
CA VAL A 48 3.77 4.77 3.47
C VAL A 48 2.54 3.94 3.82
N ILE A 49 2.11 3.95 5.09
CA ILE A 49 0.87 3.27 5.52
C ILE A 49 -0.34 3.86 4.80
N ASN A 50 -0.49 5.19 4.79
CA ASN A 50 -1.61 5.86 4.10
C ASN A 50 -1.60 5.58 2.60
N ALA A 51 -0.44 5.60 1.95
CA ALA A 51 -0.30 5.25 0.54
C ALA A 51 -0.66 3.76 0.28
N GLY A 52 -0.19 2.85 1.13
CA GLY A 52 -0.51 1.42 1.05
C GLY A 52 -2.00 1.13 1.21
N VAL A 53 -2.65 1.76 2.19
CA VAL A 53 -4.11 1.66 2.40
C VAL A 53 -4.88 2.26 1.22
N GLY A 54 -4.48 3.43 0.72
CA GLY A 54 -5.10 4.04 -0.46
C GLY A 54 -5.05 3.13 -1.68
N LEU A 55 -3.89 2.55 -1.97
CA LEU A 55 -3.71 1.58 -3.05
C LEU A 55 -4.54 0.30 -2.82
N MET A 56 -4.61 -0.20 -1.59
CA MET A 56 -5.39 -1.39 -1.23
C MET A 56 -6.90 -1.17 -1.44
N ILE A 57 -7.45 -0.02 -1.03
CA ILE A 57 -8.87 0.32 -1.21
C ILE A 57 -9.20 0.51 -2.69
N GLU A 58 -8.37 1.24 -3.42
CA GLU A 58 -8.59 1.50 -4.83
C GLU A 58 -8.54 0.21 -5.66
N SER A 59 -7.66 -0.72 -5.29
CA SER A 59 -7.54 -2.02 -5.96
C SER A 59 -8.64 -2.97 -5.52
N GLY A 60 -8.85 -3.18 -4.21
CA GLY A 60 -9.78 -4.18 -3.69
C GLY A 60 -11.25 -3.80 -3.80
N LEU A 61 -11.60 -2.54 -3.48
CA LEU A 61 -12.99 -2.09 -3.37
C LEU A 61 -13.49 -1.42 -4.65
N ILE A 62 -12.68 -0.55 -5.27
CA ILE A 62 -13.12 0.31 -6.38
C ILE A 62 -12.80 -0.31 -7.73
N GLY A 63 -11.62 -0.90 -7.87
CA GLY A 63 -11.16 -1.38 -9.15
C GLY A 63 -11.93 -2.61 -9.66
N GLY A 64 -12.41 -3.48 -8.74
CA GLY A 64 -13.16 -4.71 -9.07
C GLY A 64 -12.40 -5.68 -9.98
N PHE A 65 -12.71 -6.98 -9.91
CA PHE A 65 -12.10 -7.92 -10.86
C PHE A 65 -12.53 -7.55 -12.28
N PRO A 66 -11.61 -7.27 -13.23
CA PRO A 66 -11.97 -6.96 -14.60
C PRO A 66 -12.62 -8.18 -15.25
N ARG A 67 -13.95 -8.23 -15.25
CA ARG A 67 -14.73 -9.20 -16.03
C ARG A 67 -14.45 -8.92 -17.50
N ASP A 68 -13.94 -9.90 -18.23
CA ASP A 68 -13.97 -9.85 -19.69
C ASP A 68 -15.41 -9.59 -20.11
N GLN A 69 -15.68 -8.43 -20.71
CA GLN A 69 -16.87 -8.26 -21.52
C GLN A 69 -16.69 -9.21 -22.69
N LYS A 70 -17.38 -10.35 -22.65
CA LYS A 70 -17.55 -11.18 -23.83
C LYS A 70 -18.13 -10.28 -24.94
N PRO A 71 -17.55 -10.27 -26.15
CA PRO A 71 -18.20 -9.62 -27.28
C PRO A 71 -19.56 -10.29 -27.44
N ASN A 72 -20.59 -9.46 -27.36
CA ASN A 72 -21.97 -9.80 -27.64
C ASN A 72 -22.08 -10.32 -29.07
N GLU A 73 -22.40 -11.61 -29.19
CA GLU A 73 -22.86 -12.27 -30.41
C GLU A 73 -24.38 -12.07 -30.56
#